data_AF-A0A6N8ITA8-F1
#
_entry.id   AF-A0A6N8ITA8-F1
#
_cell.length_a   1.000
_cell.length_b   1.000
_cell.length_c   1.000
_cell.angle_alpha   90.00
_cell.angle_beta   90.00
_cell.angle_gamma   90.00
#
_symmetry.space_group_name_H-M   'P 1'
#
loop_
_entity.id
_entity.type
_entity.pdbx_description
1 polymer ?
#
loop_
_entity_poly.entity_id
_entity_poly.type
_entity_poly.pdbx_seq_one_letter_code
_entity_poly.pdbx_strand_id
1 'polypeptide(L)'
;MSFPLITDPAFYAAAIPAVLLLGISKSGFGAGFGSLAVPILALAVPVPQAAAMLMLPLLLMDILGLHAFRRDFDWPLLRFLLPWGLLGTLCGTLLFRVLDSHLVAGITGVFTLAFLAQRLLFPPRAGSGAWPKWLGALLSTTSGFTSFVAHAGGPAVNAYVIPMRLPPVVFTGTMAVFFFAMNIAKWVPYGWLGLLDLRNMATSLVLLPIAPLGVFAGIRIARRIQPVLFYRLLLLGMLLTGSKLVWDGFLA
;
A
#
# COMPACT_ATOMS: atom_id res chain seq x y z
N MET A 1 19.53 18.88 21.54
CA MET A 1 19.42 17.51 21.00
C MET A 1 19.00 17.63 19.56
N SER A 2 19.82 17.17 18.62
CA SER A 2 19.49 17.16 17.18
C SER A 2 18.35 16.18 16.92
N PHE A 3 17.28 16.63 16.26
CA PHE A 3 16.15 15.79 15.91
C PHE A 3 16.65 14.68 14.96
N PRO A 4 16.52 13.38 15.31
CA PRO A 4 17.17 12.30 14.58
C PRO A 4 16.40 12.02 13.28
N LEU A 5 16.65 12.81 12.24
CA LEU A 5 16.01 12.70 10.94
C LEU A 5 17.03 12.32 9.86
N ILE A 6 16.56 11.66 8.80
CA ILE A 6 17.38 11.46 7.60
C ILE A 6 17.56 12.82 6.92
N THR A 7 18.80 13.28 6.78
CA THR A 7 19.13 14.58 6.17
C THR A 7 19.53 14.47 4.69
N ASP A 8 19.65 13.25 4.16
CA ASP A 8 20.06 13.00 2.78
C ASP A 8 18.99 13.50 1.79
N PRO A 9 19.32 14.44 0.88
CA PRO A 9 18.39 14.91 -0.14
C PRO A 9 17.91 13.80 -1.09
N ALA A 10 18.74 12.79 -1.38
CA ALA A 10 18.36 11.68 -2.27
C ALA A 10 17.21 10.85 -1.67
N PHE A 11 17.19 10.68 -0.35
CA PHE A 11 16.06 10.07 0.36
C PHE A 11 14.75 10.83 0.11
N TYR A 12 14.76 12.17 0.24
CA TYR A 12 13.54 12.96 0.04
C TYR A 12 13.07 12.98 -1.41
N ALA A 13 13.99 12.86 -2.38
CA ALA A 13 13.65 12.69 -3.79
C ALA A 13 12.84 11.41 -4.05
N ALA A 14 13.03 10.35 -3.26
CA ALA A 14 12.22 9.13 -3.30
C ALA A 14 10.98 9.21 -2.38
N ALA A 15 11.13 9.75 -1.18
CA ALA A 15 10.08 9.78 -0.16
C ALA A 15 8.90 10.67 -0.54
N ILE A 16 9.14 11.83 -1.15
CA ILE A 16 8.07 12.75 -1.55
C ILE A 16 7.16 12.10 -2.62
N PRO A 17 7.67 11.57 -3.76
CA PRO A 17 6.84 10.84 -4.71
C PRO A 17 6.12 9.63 -4.08
N ALA A 18 6.79 8.88 -3.21
CA ALA A 18 6.18 7.74 -2.53
C ALA A 18 4.96 8.15 -1.68
N VAL A 19 5.11 9.18 -0.84
CA VAL A 19 4.02 9.69 0.00
C VAL A 19 2.91 10.32 -0.84
N LEU A 20 3.25 11.01 -1.94
CA LEU A 20 2.25 11.54 -2.87
C LEU A 20 1.44 10.41 -3.51
N LEU A 21 2.08 9.37 -4.06
CA LEU A 21 1.41 8.21 -4.65
C LEU A 21 0.53 7.47 -3.65
N LEU A 22 0.99 7.36 -2.41
CA LEU A 22 0.22 6.80 -1.31
C LEU A 22 -1.04 7.65 -1.03
N GLY A 23 -0.89 8.98 -0.98
CA GLY A 23 -2.00 9.92 -0.82
C GLY A 23 -3.01 9.85 -1.96
N ILE A 24 -2.54 9.78 -3.22
CA ILE A 24 -3.37 9.57 -4.40
C ILE A 24 -4.20 8.29 -4.22
N SER A 25 -3.55 7.18 -3.87
CA SER A 25 -4.23 5.91 -3.66
C SER A 25 -5.28 5.93 -2.55
N LYS A 26 -5.14 6.82 -1.55
CA LYS A 26 -6.08 6.98 -0.43
C LYS A 26 -7.21 7.96 -0.73
N SER A 27 -7.12 8.75 -1.79
CA SER A 27 -8.17 9.70 -2.20
C SER A 27 -9.38 9.03 -2.91
N GLY A 28 -9.42 7.69 -2.97
CA GLY A 28 -10.40 6.90 -3.73
C GLY A 28 -10.13 6.82 -5.23
N PHE A 29 -9.32 7.74 -5.76
CA PHE A 29 -8.86 7.70 -7.14
C PHE A 29 -7.55 6.91 -7.21
N GLY A 30 -7.58 5.73 -7.84
CA GLY A 30 -6.36 4.97 -8.04
C GLY A 30 -6.06 3.90 -7.01
N ALA A 31 -7.09 3.19 -6.57
CA ALA A 31 -6.97 2.02 -5.73
C ALA A 31 -5.94 1.03 -6.34
N GLY A 32 -4.77 0.92 -5.71
CA GLY A 32 -3.66 0.08 -6.16
C GLY A 32 -2.35 0.82 -6.37
N PHE A 33 -2.34 2.15 -6.55
CA PHE A 33 -1.11 2.90 -6.81
C PHE A 33 -0.23 3.08 -5.56
N GLY A 34 -0.82 3.01 -4.38
CA GLY A 34 -0.07 3.05 -3.12
C GLY A 34 0.91 1.89 -2.98
N SER A 35 0.72 0.80 -3.75
CA SER A 35 1.65 -0.33 -3.78
C SER A 35 3.05 0.03 -4.30
N LEU A 36 3.19 1.16 -5.01
CA LEU A 36 4.49 1.68 -5.46
C LEU A 36 5.23 2.51 -4.43
N ALA A 37 4.56 2.96 -3.36
CA ALA A 37 5.17 3.87 -2.39
C ALA A 37 6.40 3.25 -1.71
N VAL A 38 6.25 2.02 -1.21
CA VAL A 38 7.37 1.30 -0.57
C VAL A 38 8.47 0.96 -1.58
N PRO A 39 8.20 0.39 -2.77
CA PRO A 39 9.25 0.12 -3.74
C PRO A 39 10.06 1.34 -4.18
N ILE A 40 9.44 2.51 -4.31
CA ILE A 40 10.14 3.76 -4.64
C ILE A 40 10.99 4.20 -3.45
N LEU A 41 10.44 4.21 -2.24
CA LEU A 41 11.20 4.60 -1.05
C LEU A 41 12.35 3.61 -0.75
N ALA A 42 12.17 2.35 -1.14
CA ALA A 42 13.17 1.29 -1.01
C ALA A 42 14.36 1.43 -1.98
N LEU A 43 14.34 2.44 -2.86
CA LEU A 43 15.52 2.86 -3.61
C LEU A 43 16.54 3.58 -2.70
N ALA A 44 16.10 4.17 -1.58
CA ALA A 44 16.94 4.96 -0.69
C ALA A 44 17.18 4.30 0.68
N VAL A 45 16.26 3.46 1.16
CA VAL A 45 16.35 2.80 2.47
C VAL A 45 15.89 1.34 2.39
N PRO A 46 16.26 0.45 3.33
CA PRO A 46 15.73 -0.91 3.38
C PRO A 46 14.19 -0.95 3.45
N VAL A 47 13.57 -1.97 2.85
CA VAL A 47 12.10 -2.10 2.79
C VAL A 47 11.41 -2.05 4.17
N PRO A 48 11.88 -2.74 5.23
CA PRO A 48 11.29 -2.61 6.56
C PRO A 48 11.26 -1.17 7.07
N GLN A 49 12.33 -0.44 6.82
CA GLN A 49 12.48 0.96 7.22
C GLN A 49 11.56 1.87 6.39
N ALA A 50 11.48 1.66 5.07
CA ALA A 50 10.54 2.36 4.19
C ALA A 50 9.10 2.20 4.67
N ALA A 51 8.69 0.96 5.02
CA ALA A 51 7.36 0.69 5.54
C ALA A 51 7.09 1.43 6.86
N ALA A 52 8.04 1.39 7.80
CA ALA A 52 7.92 2.09 9.07
C ALA A 52 7.78 3.63 8.92
N MET A 53 8.57 4.24 8.03
CA MET A 53 8.53 5.68 7.79
C MET A 53 7.23 6.18 7.17
N LEU A 54 6.46 5.31 6.52
CA LEU A 54 5.19 5.69 5.93
C LEU A 54 4.01 5.59 6.92
N MET A 55 4.21 5.03 8.13
CA MET A 55 3.13 4.75 9.08
C MET A 55 2.36 6.00 9.55
N LEU A 56 3.01 7.11 9.92
CA LEU A 56 2.29 8.33 10.31
C LEU A 56 1.54 8.98 9.13
N PRO A 57 2.15 9.18 7.94
CA PRO A 57 1.43 9.58 6.74
C PRO A 57 0.22 8.69 6.44
N LEU A 58 0.39 7.36 6.49
CA LEU A 58 -0.68 6.38 6.26
C LEU A 58 -1.83 6.54 7.25
N LEU A 59 -1.51 6.66 8.55
CA LEU A 59 -2.52 6.84 9.60
C LEU A 59 -3.33 8.11 9.36
N LEU A 60 -2.67 9.22 9.04
CA LEU A 60 -3.36 10.48 8.73
C LEU A 60 -4.29 10.32 7.52
N MET A 61 -3.78 9.74 6.43
CA MET A 61 -4.59 9.51 5.22
C MET A 61 -5.78 8.58 5.49
N ASP A 62 -5.61 7.55 6.31
CA ASP A 62 -6.70 6.64 6.67
C ASP A 62 -7.77 7.32 7.52
N ILE A 63 -7.38 8.15 8.49
CA ILE A 63 -8.33 8.92 9.30
C ILE A 63 -9.14 9.87 8.40
N LEU A 64 -8.47 10.58 7.49
CA LEU A 64 -9.13 11.47 6.53
C LEU A 64 -10.08 10.69 5.60
N GLY A 65 -9.65 9.54 5.09
CA GLY A 65 -10.46 8.67 4.24
C GLY A 65 -11.68 8.10 4.99
N LEU A 66 -11.48 7.60 6.20
CA LEU A 66 -12.56 7.07 7.03
C LEU A 66 -13.56 8.16 7.38
N HIS A 67 -13.12 9.37 7.70
CA HIS A 67 -14.00 10.50 7.94
C HIS A 67 -14.82 10.88 6.71
N ALA A 68 -14.19 10.91 5.53
CA ALA A 68 -14.83 11.26 4.26
C ALA A 68 -15.91 10.24 3.83
N PHE A 69 -15.70 8.94 4.09
CA PHE A 69 -16.58 7.86 3.63
C PHE A 69 -17.26 7.08 4.77
N ARG A 70 -17.41 7.70 5.95
CA ARG A 70 -17.92 7.06 7.19
C ARG A 70 -19.34 6.49 7.11
N ARG A 71 -20.08 6.74 6.03
CA ARG A 71 -21.45 6.22 5.80
C ARG A 71 -21.56 5.35 4.55
N ASP A 72 -20.48 5.22 3.78
CA ASP A 72 -20.51 4.69 2.42
C ASP A 72 -19.66 3.42 2.33
N PHE A 73 -20.04 2.37 3.05
CA PHE A 73 -19.33 1.10 3.03
C PHE A 73 -20.28 -0.10 3.08
N ASP A 74 -19.84 -1.22 2.53
CA ASP A 74 -20.57 -2.50 2.55
C ASP A 74 -20.12 -3.32 3.76
N TRP A 75 -20.95 -3.34 4.81
CA TRP A 75 -20.65 -4.05 6.05
C TRP A 75 -20.63 -5.58 5.91
N PRO A 76 -21.60 -6.24 5.22
CA PRO A 76 -21.51 -7.67 4.94
C PRO A 76 -20.19 -8.08 4.26
N LEU A 77 -19.75 -7.31 3.27
CA LEU A 77 -18.47 -7.57 2.60
C LEU A 77 -17.29 -7.38 3.55
N LEU A 78 -17.27 -6.31 4.35
CA LEU A 78 -16.21 -6.08 5.34
C LEU A 78 -16.10 -7.20 6.37
N ARG A 79 -17.23 -7.70 6.89
CA ARG A 79 -17.24 -8.84 7.84
C ARG A 79 -16.62 -10.09 7.24
N PHE A 80 -16.70 -10.24 5.92
CA PHE A 80 -16.03 -11.32 5.20
C PHE A 80 -14.55 -11.02 4.96
N LEU A 81 -14.18 -9.85 4.46
CA LEU A 81 -12.80 -9.53 4.09
C LEU A 81 -11.87 -9.34 5.30
N LEU A 82 -12.34 -8.72 6.38
CA LEU A 82 -11.52 -8.32 7.53
C LEU A 82 -10.82 -9.50 8.22
N PRO A 83 -11.49 -10.62 8.57
CA PRO A 83 -10.80 -11.75 9.22
C PRO A 83 -9.65 -12.30 8.37
N TRP A 84 -9.85 -12.42 7.06
CA TRP A 84 -8.82 -12.92 6.14
C TRP A 84 -7.70 -11.91 5.92
N GLY A 85 -8.01 -10.61 5.83
CA GLY A 85 -7.00 -9.56 5.81
C GLY A 85 -6.14 -9.53 7.07
N LEU A 86 -6.78 -9.64 8.24
CA LEU A 86 -6.06 -9.70 9.52
C LEU A 86 -5.23 -10.97 9.64
N LEU A 87 -5.73 -12.11 9.16
CA LEU A 87 -4.95 -13.34 9.06
C LEU A 87 -3.69 -13.14 8.22
N GLY A 88 -3.81 -12.51 7.05
CA GLY A 88 -2.66 -12.18 6.22
C GLY A 88 -1.66 -11.26 6.91
N THR A 89 -2.17 -10.25 7.63
CA THR A 89 -1.35 -9.31 8.43
C THR A 89 -0.62 -10.03 9.56
N LEU A 90 -1.28 -11.00 10.21
CA LEU A 90 -0.69 -11.86 11.22
C LEU A 90 0.39 -12.78 10.63
N CYS A 91 0.12 -13.43 9.50
CA CYS A 91 1.13 -14.22 8.79
C CYS A 91 2.35 -13.36 8.42
N GLY A 92 2.11 -12.15 7.92
CA GLY A 92 3.15 -11.16 7.65
C GLY A 92 3.97 -10.86 8.90
N THR A 93 3.31 -10.56 10.02
CA THR A 93 3.95 -10.29 11.32
C THR A 93 4.86 -11.42 11.77
N LEU A 94 4.35 -12.66 11.75
CA LEU A 94 5.09 -13.82 12.22
C LEU A 94 6.30 -14.12 11.33
N LEU A 95 6.13 -14.00 10.01
CA LEU A 95 7.19 -14.26 9.06
C LEU A 95 8.26 -13.15 9.06
N PHE A 96 7.87 -11.90 9.27
CA PHE A 96 8.79 -10.76 9.25
C PHE A 96 9.86 -10.82 10.34
N ARG A 97 9.62 -11.56 11.43
CA ARG A 97 10.62 -11.76 12.49
C ARG A 97 11.81 -12.62 12.03
N VAL A 98 11.60 -13.49 11.06
CA VAL A 98 12.61 -14.46 10.58
C VAL A 98 13.17 -14.09 9.21
N LEU A 99 12.59 -13.12 8.52
CA LEU A 99 13.09 -12.63 7.24
C LEU A 99 14.15 -11.56 7.46
N ASP A 100 15.27 -11.68 6.75
CA ASP A 100 16.25 -10.60 6.66
C ASP A 100 15.76 -9.50 5.70
N SER A 101 16.46 -8.36 5.72
CA SER A 101 16.04 -7.21 4.90
C SER A 101 16.12 -7.47 3.39
N HIS A 102 17.03 -8.37 2.96
CA HIS A 102 17.18 -8.76 1.56
C HIS A 102 15.98 -9.60 1.08
N LEU A 103 15.58 -10.63 1.82
CA LEU A 103 14.41 -11.43 1.46
C LEU A 103 13.13 -10.59 1.49
N VAL A 104 12.99 -9.65 2.43
CA VAL A 104 11.85 -8.71 2.45
C VAL A 104 11.84 -7.86 1.17
N ALA A 105 13.00 -7.40 0.70
CA ALA A 105 13.13 -6.70 -0.58
C ALA A 105 12.72 -7.60 -1.76
N GLY A 106 13.27 -8.82 -1.83
CA GLY A 106 12.97 -9.80 -2.89
C GLY A 106 11.48 -10.14 -2.96
N ILE A 107 10.86 -10.44 -1.81
CA ILE A 107 9.42 -10.71 -1.69
C ILE A 107 8.60 -9.50 -2.18
N THR A 108 8.97 -8.29 -1.76
CA THR A 108 8.31 -7.05 -2.19
C THR A 108 8.42 -6.85 -3.69
N GLY A 109 9.60 -7.11 -4.27
CA GLY A 109 9.85 -7.06 -5.71
C GLY A 109 8.99 -8.06 -6.47
N VAL A 110 8.94 -9.32 -6.01
CA VAL A 110 8.13 -10.39 -6.60
C VAL A 110 6.65 -10.02 -6.59
N PHE A 111 6.10 -9.55 -5.46
CA PHE A 111 4.70 -9.13 -5.40
C PHE A 111 4.42 -7.92 -6.30
N THR A 112 5.35 -6.96 -6.37
CA THR A 112 5.22 -5.80 -7.27
C THR A 112 5.13 -6.24 -8.73
N LEU A 113 6.02 -7.16 -9.16
CA LEU A 113 6.00 -7.70 -10.53
C LEU A 113 4.79 -8.62 -10.77
N ALA A 114 4.36 -9.40 -9.78
CA ALA A 114 3.16 -10.22 -9.89
C ALA A 114 1.91 -9.36 -10.08
N PHE A 115 1.80 -8.24 -9.36
CA PHE A 115 0.71 -7.29 -9.54
C PHE A 115 0.79 -6.54 -10.88
N LEU A 116 2.00 -6.22 -11.35
CA LEU A 116 2.21 -5.70 -12.69
C LEU A 116 1.70 -6.69 -13.75
N ALA A 117 2.10 -7.95 -13.66
CA ALA A 117 1.68 -9.01 -14.57
C ALA A 117 0.17 -9.24 -14.51
N GLN A 118 -0.41 -9.33 -13.31
CA GLN A 118 -1.85 -9.45 -13.10
C GLN A 118 -2.60 -8.29 -13.76
N ARG A 119 -2.09 -7.07 -13.68
CA ARG A 119 -2.71 -5.89 -14.28
C ARG A 119 -2.64 -5.85 -15.80
N LEU A 120 -1.59 -6.41 -16.40
CA LEU A 120 -1.39 -6.47 -17.85
C LEU A 120 -2.14 -7.65 -18.48
N LEU A 121 -2.08 -8.83 -17.86
CA LEU A 121 -2.61 -10.08 -18.40
C LEU A 121 -4.07 -10.32 -18.01
N PHE A 122 -4.45 -9.93 -16.78
CA PHE A 122 -5.77 -10.17 -16.20
C PHE A 122 -6.35 -8.89 -15.61
N PRO A 123 -6.55 -7.83 -16.45
CA PRO A 123 -7.09 -6.57 -15.95
C PRO A 123 -8.43 -6.83 -15.25
N PRO A 124 -8.62 -6.40 -14.00
CA PRO A 124 -9.90 -6.58 -13.30
C PRO A 124 -11.01 -5.92 -14.11
N ARG A 125 -11.89 -6.73 -14.69
CA ARG A 125 -13.04 -6.24 -15.47
C ARG A 125 -14.29 -6.31 -14.61
N ALA A 126 -15.00 -5.19 -14.52
CA ALA A 126 -16.27 -5.11 -13.83
C ALA A 126 -17.29 -6.05 -14.50
N GLY A 127 -17.76 -7.08 -13.79
CA GLY A 127 -18.80 -8.00 -14.27
C GLY A 127 -18.35 -9.32 -14.87
N SER A 128 -17.13 -9.79 -14.57
CA SER A 128 -16.68 -11.15 -14.89
C SER A 128 -17.35 -12.26 -14.05
N GLY A 129 -18.55 -12.03 -13.51
CA GLY A 129 -19.20 -12.92 -12.54
C GLY A 129 -18.64 -12.77 -11.11
N ALA A 130 -19.43 -13.17 -10.12
CA ALA A 130 -18.98 -13.18 -8.72
C ALA A 130 -17.94 -14.29 -8.53
N TRP A 131 -16.71 -13.91 -8.18
CA TRP A 131 -15.68 -14.87 -7.81
C TRP A 131 -16.11 -15.68 -6.58
N PRO A 132 -15.70 -16.95 -6.47
CA PRO A 132 -16.07 -17.78 -5.34
C PRO A 132 -15.45 -17.25 -4.03
N LYS A 133 -16.15 -17.48 -2.91
CA LYS A 133 -15.73 -16.98 -1.58
C LYS A 133 -14.34 -17.45 -1.17
N TRP A 134 -13.93 -18.67 -1.52
CA TRP A 134 -12.58 -19.17 -1.19
C TRP A 134 -11.48 -18.31 -1.84
N LEU A 135 -11.72 -17.81 -3.06
CA LEU A 135 -10.78 -16.94 -3.75
C LEU A 135 -10.75 -15.55 -3.10
N GLY A 136 -11.90 -15.08 -2.63
CA GLY A 136 -11.98 -13.88 -1.80
C GLY A 136 -11.16 -13.98 -0.52
N ALA A 137 -11.26 -15.11 0.18
CA ALA A 137 -10.46 -15.37 1.38
C ALA A 137 -8.96 -15.39 1.08
N LEU A 138 -8.55 -16.06 0.00
CA LEU A 138 -7.16 -16.09 -0.44
C LEU A 138 -6.65 -14.69 -0.77
N LEU A 139 -7.37 -13.95 -1.62
CA LEU A 139 -6.98 -12.60 -2.05
C LEU A 139 -6.99 -11.58 -0.91
N SER A 140 -7.91 -11.68 0.04
CA SER A 140 -7.90 -10.88 1.27
C SER A 140 -6.70 -11.21 2.15
N THR A 141 -6.35 -12.49 2.29
CA THR A 141 -5.15 -12.92 3.03
C THR A 141 -3.87 -12.43 2.35
N THR A 142 -3.75 -12.57 1.04
CA THR A 142 -2.63 -12.00 0.25
C THR A 142 -2.56 -10.49 0.40
N SER A 143 -3.72 -9.80 0.38
CA SER A 143 -3.79 -8.36 0.62
C SER A 143 -3.27 -7.99 2.01
N GLY A 144 -3.68 -8.70 3.07
CA GLY A 144 -3.19 -8.48 4.42
C GLY A 144 -1.68 -8.66 4.54
N PHE A 145 -1.17 -9.76 3.99
CA PHE A 145 0.26 -10.08 3.98
C PHE A 145 1.09 -9.01 3.25
N THR A 146 0.75 -8.71 2.01
CA THR A 146 1.47 -7.71 1.20
C THR A 146 1.29 -6.28 1.73
N SER A 147 0.15 -6.00 2.38
CA SER A 147 -0.06 -4.76 3.13
C SER A 147 0.91 -4.66 4.30
N PHE A 148 1.13 -5.74 5.06
CA PHE A 148 2.08 -5.77 6.16
C PHE A 148 3.53 -5.60 5.67
N VAL A 149 3.93 -6.31 4.62
CA VAL A 149 5.31 -6.33 4.16
C VAL A 149 5.72 -5.02 3.46
N ALA A 150 4.83 -4.48 2.62
CA ALA A 150 5.19 -3.38 1.73
C ALA A 150 4.06 -2.36 1.48
N HIS A 151 3.04 -2.31 2.33
CA HIS A 151 1.84 -1.48 2.11
C HIS A 151 1.15 -1.72 0.75
N ALA A 152 1.36 -2.90 0.17
CA ALA A 152 0.97 -3.23 -1.20
C ALA A 152 -0.28 -4.13 -1.29
N GLY A 153 -1.19 -4.07 -0.31
CA GLY A 153 -2.38 -4.93 -0.29
C GLY A 153 -3.45 -4.61 -1.34
N GLY A 154 -3.45 -3.39 -1.87
CA GLY A 154 -4.46 -2.88 -2.82
C GLY A 154 -4.79 -3.83 -3.98
N PRO A 155 -3.81 -4.20 -4.82
CA PRO A 155 -4.03 -5.04 -6.00
C PRO A 155 -4.74 -6.36 -5.71
N ALA A 156 -4.34 -7.08 -4.64
CA ALA A 156 -4.90 -8.38 -4.30
C ALA A 156 -6.39 -8.29 -3.91
N VAL A 157 -6.77 -7.39 -2.99
CA VAL A 157 -8.18 -7.24 -2.60
C VAL A 157 -9.02 -6.67 -3.75
N ASN A 158 -8.45 -5.77 -4.55
CA ASN A 158 -9.15 -5.18 -5.70
C ASN A 158 -9.46 -6.22 -6.79
N ALA A 159 -8.61 -7.22 -6.98
CA ALA A 159 -8.88 -8.32 -7.91
C ALA A 159 -10.18 -9.08 -7.57
N TYR A 160 -10.55 -9.13 -6.28
CA TYR A 160 -11.80 -9.74 -5.82
C TYR A 160 -12.99 -8.77 -5.82
N VAL A 161 -12.78 -7.53 -5.37
CA VAL A 161 -13.88 -6.57 -5.12
C VAL A 161 -14.31 -5.82 -6.39
N ILE A 162 -13.40 -5.47 -7.31
CA ILE A 162 -13.75 -4.75 -8.55
C ILE A 162 -14.82 -5.50 -9.38
N PRO A 163 -14.73 -6.83 -9.56
CA PRO A 163 -15.75 -7.60 -10.26
C PRO A 163 -17.16 -7.52 -9.66
N MET A 164 -17.30 -7.18 -8.37
CA MET A 164 -18.58 -7.10 -7.66
C MET A 164 -19.43 -5.87 -8.01
N ARG A 165 -18.88 -4.91 -8.75
CA ARG A 165 -19.61 -3.71 -9.23
C ARG A 165 -20.25 -2.88 -8.13
N LEU A 166 -19.59 -2.74 -6.98
CA LEU A 166 -20.03 -1.80 -5.95
C LEU A 166 -20.11 -0.38 -6.52
N PRO A 167 -21.07 0.46 -6.08
CA PRO A 167 -21.05 1.89 -6.38
C PRO A 167 -19.69 2.49 -6.00
N PRO A 168 -19.09 3.39 -6.81
CA PRO A 168 -17.72 3.88 -6.58
C PRO A 168 -17.46 4.44 -5.18
N VAL A 169 -18.45 5.12 -4.58
CA VAL A 169 -18.36 5.65 -3.22
C VAL A 169 -18.33 4.52 -2.19
N VAL A 170 -19.21 3.51 -2.34
CA VAL A 170 -19.25 2.31 -1.49
C VAL A 170 -17.98 1.49 -1.61
N PHE A 171 -17.45 1.31 -2.82
CA PHE A 171 -16.16 0.66 -3.05
C PHE A 171 -15.04 1.39 -2.29
N THR A 172 -14.98 2.71 -2.43
CA THR A 172 -13.96 3.55 -1.81
C THR A 172 -14.05 3.48 -0.28
N GLY A 173 -15.23 3.66 0.30
CA GLY A 173 -15.40 3.58 1.75
C GLY A 173 -15.17 2.18 2.32
N THR A 174 -15.60 1.12 1.61
CA THR A 174 -15.28 -0.27 1.97
C THR A 174 -13.77 -0.49 2.01
N MET A 175 -13.03 -0.05 0.99
CA MET A 175 -11.57 -0.18 0.96
C MET A 175 -10.90 0.71 2.02
N ALA A 176 -11.44 1.90 2.32
CA ALA A 176 -10.93 2.76 3.39
C ALA A 176 -11.02 2.07 4.76
N VAL A 177 -12.19 1.49 5.10
CA VAL A 177 -12.37 0.74 6.36
C VAL A 177 -11.46 -0.49 6.41
N PHE A 178 -11.41 -1.26 5.31
CA PHE A 178 -10.57 -2.46 5.24
C PHE A 178 -9.09 -2.13 5.46
N PHE A 179 -8.54 -1.15 4.74
CA PHE A 179 -7.14 -0.79 4.89
C PHE A 179 -6.84 -0.08 6.19
N PHE A 180 -7.75 0.72 6.73
CA PHE A 180 -7.59 1.30 8.08
C PHE A 180 -7.44 0.18 9.12
N ALA A 181 -8.28 -0.85 9.07
CA ALA A 181 -8.17 -1.99 9.98
C ALA A 181 -6.83 -2.74 9.82
N MET A 182 -6.37 -2.97 8.59
CA MET A 182 -5.06 -3.59 8.37
C MET A 182 -3.91 -2.69 8.85
N ASN A 183 -3.99 -1.39 8.60
CA ASN A 183 -2.94 -0.44 8.92
C ASN A 183 -2.84 -0.19 10.42
N ILE A 184 -3.98 -0.08 11.13
CA ILE A 184 -3.97 0.05 12.59
C ILE A 184 -3.43 -1.23 13.25
N ALA A 185 -3.76 -2.41 12.71
CA ALA A 185 -3.27 -3.69 13.21
C ALA A 185 -1.74 -3.84 13.10
N LYS A 186 -1.05 -3.08 12.23
CA LYS A 186 0.41 -3.12 12.07
C LYS A 186 1.18 -2.43 13.18
N TRP A 187 0.57 -1.48 13.89
CA TRP A 187 1.28 -0.65 14.87
C TRP A 187 1.93 -1.48 15.99
N VAL A 188 1.19 -2.45 16.53
CA VAL A 188 1.70 -3.34 17.58
C VAL A 188 2.83 -4.23 17.07
N PRO A 189 2.66 -4.99 15.97
CA PRO A 189 3.76 -5.73 15.34
C PRO A 189 4.99 -4.90 14.99
N TYR A 190 4.83 -3.73 14.37
CA TYR A 190 5.95 -2.88 13.97
C TYR A 190 6.71 -2.35 15.19
N GLY A 191 5.99 -2.00 16.26
CA GLY A 191 6.60 -1.65 17.54
C GLY A 191 7.37 -2.82 18.15
N TRP A 192 6.77 -4.02 18.15
CA TRP A 192 7.40 -5.24 18.65
C TRP A 192 8.63 -5.68 17.85
N LEU A 193 8.62 -5.45 16.53
CA LEU A 193 9.75 -5.68 15.63
C LEU A 193 10.81 -4.58 15.70
N GLY A 194 10.63 -3.55 16.52
CA GLY A 194 11.58 -2.44 16.66
C GLY A 194 11.63 -1.47 15.47
N LEU A 195 10.68 -1.56 14.54
CA LEU A 195 10.64 -0.72 13.34
C LEU A 195 10.19 0.72 13.65
N LEU A 196 9.41 0.91 14.72
CA LEU A 196 8.92 2.22 15.17
C LEU A 196 9.93 2.94 16.08
N ASP A 197 11.20 2.96 15.68
CA ASP A 197 12.24 3.71 16.38
C ASP A 197 12.07 5.23 16.22
N LEU A 198 12.76 5.99 17.08
CA LEU A 198 12.66 7.45 17.11
C LEU A 198 13.08 8.11 15.78
N ARG A 199 14.05 7.53 15.06
CA ARG A 199 14.54 8.07 13.79
C ARG A 199 13.50 7.89 12.67
N ASN A 200 12.89 6.71 12.59
CA ASN A 200 11.84 6.43 11.62
C ASN A 200 10.60 7.28 11.91
N MET A 201 10.21 7.43 13.18
CA MET A 201 9.07 8.25 13.58
C MET A 201 9.31 9.75 13.37
N ALA A 202 10.50 10.26 13.69
CA ALA A 202 10.89 11.64 13.41
C ALA A 202 10.85 11.94 11.90
N THR A 203 11.39 11.03 11.08
CA THR A 203 11.36 11.16 9.61
C THR A 203 9.93 11.09 9.08
N SER A 204 9.12 10.16 9.60
CA SER A 204 7.70 10.01 9.27
C SER A 204 6.89 11.27 9.58
N LEU A 205 7.20 11.95 10.69
CA LEU A 205 6.55 13.20 11.09
C LEU A 205 6.85 14.34 10.11
N VAL A 206 8.07 14.43 9.59
CA VAL A 206 8.45 15.43 8.56
C VAL A 206 7.71 15.21 7.24
N LEU A 207 7.38 13.95 6.91
CA LEU A 207 6.62 13.61 5.71
C LEU A 207 5.10 13.85 5.85
N LEU A 208 4.61 14.03 7.07
CA LEU A 208 3.19 14.15 7.39
C LEU A 208 2.47 15.29 6.64
N PRO A 209 3.03 16.50 6.45
CA PRO A 209 2.40 17.55 5.65
C PRO A 209 2.23 17.19 4.17
N ILE A 210 3.07 16.29 3.63
CA ILE A 210 2.98 15.83 2.23
C ILE A 210 1.77 14.90 2.03
N ALA A 211 1.33 14.21 3.09
CA ALA A 211 0.22 13.28 3.03
C ALA A 211 -1.10 13.90 2.55
N PRO A 212 -1.65 14.96 3.18
CA PRO A 212 -2.86 15.60 2.70
C PRO A 212 -2.65 16.25 1.33
N LEU A 213 -1.47 16.79 1.03
CA LEU A 213 -1.14 17.33 -0.29
C LEU A 213 -1.25 16.25 -1.36
N GLY A 214 -0.77 15.03 -1.10
CA GLY A 214 -0.92 13.87 -1.99
C GLY A 214 -2.38 13.50 -2.24
N VAL A 215 -3.21 13.49 -1.20
CA VAL A 215 -4.65 13.24 -1.33
C VAL A 215 -5.33 14.31 -2.20
N PHE A 216 -5.06 15.60 -1.94
CA PHE A 216 -5.64 16.69 -2.74
C PHE A 216 -5.11 16.72 -4.18
N ALA A 217 -3.81 16.45 -4.37
CA ALA A 217 -3.19 16.34 -5.68
C ALA A 217 -3.81 15.19 -6.46
N GLY A 218 -4.04 14.02 -5.85
CA GLY A 218 -4.71 12.89 -6.49
C GLY A 218 -6.08 13.23 -7.03
N ILE A 219 -6.90 13.94 -6.24
CA ILE A 219 -8.22 14.39 -6.67
C ILE A 219 -8.11 15.36 -7.87
N ARG A 220 -7.16 16.29 -7.85
CA ARG A 220 -6.96 17.26 -8.94
C ARG A 220 -6.38 16.62 -10.21
N ILE A 221 -5.35 15.80 -10.05
CA ILE A 221 -4.65 15.10 -11.14
C ILE A 221 -5.62 14.14 -11.83
N ALA A 222 -6.43 13.38 -11.08
CA ALA A 222 -7.42 12.47 -11.66
C ALA A 222 -8.41 13.18 -12.61
N ARG A 223 -8.65 14.48 -12.43
CA ARG A 223 -9.54 15.29 -13.28
C ARG A 223 -8.84 15.89 -14.51
N ARG A 224 -7.51 15.86 -14.58
CA ARG A 224 -6.72 16.62 -15.58
C ARG A 224 -5.71 15.78 -16.34
N ILE A 225 -5.20 14.69 -15.76
CA ILE A 225 -4.16 13.87 -16.37
C ILE A 225 -4.74 12.99 -17.46
N GLN A 226 -3.97 12.78 -18.52
CA GLN A 226 -4.28 11.76 -19.51
C GLN A 226 -4.14 10.38 -18.85
N PRO A 227 -5.20 9.56 -18.78
CA PRO A 227 -5.17 8.28 -18.09
C PRO A 227 -4.06 7.35 -18.61
N VAL A 228 -3.83 7.36 -19.93
CA VAL A 228 -2.82 6.53 -20.59
C VAL A 228 -1.41 6.83 -20.09
N LEU A 229 -1.02 8.11 -20.05
CA LEU A 229 0.30 8.52 -19.59
C LEU A 229 0.52 8.12 -18.14
N PHE A 230 -0.47 8.40 -17.30
CA PHE A 230 -0.40 8.11 -15.88
C PHE A 230 -0.23 6.60 -15.60
N TYR A 231 -1.03 5.76 -16.28
CA TYR A 231 -0.89 4.32 -16.15
C TYR A 231 0.44 3.80 -16.71
N ARG A 232 0.97 4.37 -17.79
CA ARG A 232 2.29 3.99 -18.31
C ARG A 232 3.40 4.27 -17.32
N LEU A 233 3.42 5.46 -16.71
CA LEU A 233 4.41 5.84 -15.70
C LEU A 233 4.35 4.90 -14.48
N LEU A 234 3.14 4.54 -14.06
CA LEU A 234 2.95 3.59 -12.98
C LEU A 234 3.49 2.20 -13.32
N LEU A 235 3.09 1.64 -14.45
CA LEU A 235 3.52 0.31 -14.88
C LEU A 235 5.05 0.26 -15.05
N LEU A 236 5.63 1.33 -15.61
CA LEU A 236 7.08 1.49 -15.71
C LEU A 236 7.72 1.54 -14.33
N GLY A 237 7.18 2.32 -13.39
CA GLY A 237 7.63 2.35 -12.01
C GLY A 237 7.62 0.96 -11.37
N MET A 238 6.52 0.21 -11.51
CA MET A 238 6.38 -1.15 -10.96
C MET A 238 7.41 -2.10 -11.56
N LEU A 239 7.66 -1.99 -12.86
CA LEU A 239 8.67 -2.80 -13.54
C LEU A 239 10.06 -2.48 -12.99
N LEU A 240 10.46 -1.20 -12.98
CA LEU A 240 11.79 -0.77 -12.57
C LEU A 240 12.05 -1.08 -11.09
N THR A 241 11.16 -0.66 -10.19
CA THR A 241 11.35 -0.89 -8.75
C THR A 241 11.19 -2.35 -8.39
N GLY A 242 10.25 -3.07 -9.03
CA GLY A 242 10.05 -4.49 -8.82
C GLY A 242 11.28 -5.30 -9.22
N SER A 243 11.81 -5.06 -10.42
CA SER A 243 13.04 -5.72 -10.90
C SER A 243 14.25 -5.40 -10.02
N LYS A 244 14.42 -4.13 -9.61
CA LYS A 244 15.50 -3.73 -8.70
C LYS A 244 15.41 -4.46 -7.36
N LEU A 245 14.23 -4.54 -6.76
CA LEU A 245 14.08 -5.21 -5.46
C LEU A 245 14.24 -6.73 -5.53
N VAL A 246 13.84 -7.35 -6.65
CA VAL A 246 14.16 -8.77 -6.91
C VAL A 246 15.67 -8.97 -7.00
N TRP A 247 16.37 -8.08 -7.71
CA TRP A 247 17.82 -8.11 -7.79
C TRP A 247 18.47 -7.98 -6.41
N ASP A 248 18.12 -6.95 -5.64
CA ASP A 248 18.66 -6.72 -4.29
C ASP A 248 18.38 -7.86 -3.30
N GLY A 249 17.26 -8.57 -3.50
CA GLY A 249 16.84 -9.61 -2.57
C GLY A 249 17.36 -11.01 -2.88
N PHE A 250 17.67 -11.31 -4.13
CA PHE A 250 18.03 -12.67 -4.56
C PHE A 250 19.33 -12.77 -5.37
N LEU A 251 19.85 -11.66 -5.90
CA LEU A 251 20.95 -11.67 -6.88
C LEU A 251 22.16 -10.80 -6.47
N ALA A 252 21.98 -9.84 -5.56
CA ALA A 252 23.03 -8.99 -5.00
C ALA A 252 23.58 -9.57 -3.69
#